data_AF-A0AAU2JIR2-F1
#
_entry.id   AF-A0AAU2JIR2-F1
#
_cell.length_a   1.000
_cell.length_b   1.000
_cell.length_c   1.000
_cell.angle_alpha   90.00
_cell.angle_beta   90.00
_cell.angle_gamma   90.00
#
_symmetry.space_group_name_H-M   'P 1'
#
loop_
_entity.id
_entity.type
_entity.pdbx_description
1 polymer ?
#
loop_
_entity_poly.entity_id
_entity_poly.type
_entity_poly.pdbx_seq_one_letter_code
_entity_poly.pdbx_strand_id
1 'polypeptide(L)'
;MAQEVWRQIAPLLAEDGIREGDTVPIRDLQHALDQAAERYNLALFSPVGPARAAALTVIERVVTAIHTGDTTRAAQLLDAVEPAPSDPADASVAGCTGTATGLLEAWLGGHDPAAPPGLKKCVRLSSGHWTGEQAATDLLALAGKARAHASLRMVVARQGGLHVLYGSVLALAATIGAWADLTGTAAADVTRTALR
;
A
#
# COMPACT_ATOMS: atom_id res chain seq x y z
N MET A 1 7.86 -24.21 -0.45
CA MET A 1 8.20 -22.88 -1.04
C MET A 1 8.19 -22.91 -2.57
N ALA A 2 9.03 -23.69 -3.26
CA ALA A 2 9.07 -23.68 -4.73
C ALA A 2 7.72 -24.01 -5.40
N GLN A 3 6.99 -25.00 -4.88
CA GLN A 3 5.70 -25.41 -5.44
C GLN A 3 4.56 -24.40 -5.21
N GLU A 4 4.64 -23.64 -4.11
CA GLU A 4 3.70 -22.57 -3.80
C GLU A 4 3.88 -21.39 -4.76
N VAL A 5 5.13 -20.97 -4.91
CA VAL A 5 5.52 -19.91 -5.85
C VAL A 5 5.18 -20.31 -7.28
N TRP A 6 5.39 -21.59 -7.64
CA TRP A 6 4.99 -22.12 -8.95
C TRP A 6 3.48 -22.02 -9.17
N ARG A 7 2.66 -22.41 -8.18
CA ARG A 7 1.20 -22.31 -8.26
C ARG A 7 0.70 -20.88 -8.48
N GLN A 8 1.41 -19.88 -7.96
CA GLN A 8 1.08 -18.47 -8.10
C GLN A 8 1.53 -17.87 -9.45
N ILE A 9 2.65 -18.35 -10.00
CA ILE A 9 3.26 -17.81 -11.23
C ILE A 9 2.81 -18.57 -12.49
N ALA A 10 2.50 -19.86 -12.38
CA ALA A 10 2.12 -20.70 -13.51
C ALA A 10 0.93 -20.17 -14.35
N PRO A 11 -0.13 -19.57 -13.76
CA PRO A 11 -1.19 -18.95 -14.55
C PRO A 11 -0.70 -17.79 -15.42
N LEU A 12 0.25 -17.00 -14.94
CA LEU A 12 0.82 -15.87 -15.66
C LEU A 12 1.73 -16.34 -16.80
N LEU A 13 2.52 -17.39 -16.57
CA LEU A 13 3.34 -18.01 -17.62
C LEU A 13 2.48 -18.62 -18.73
N ALA A 14 1.32 -19.19 -18.37
CA ALA A 14 0.40 -19.77 -19.34
C ALA A 14 -0.22 -18.71 -20.28
N GLU A 15 -0.39 -17.47 -19.82
CA GLU A 15 -0.80 -16.34 -20.67
C GLU A 15 0.26 -15.97 -21.71
N ASP A 16 1.54 -16.16 -21.37
CA ASP A 16 2.68 -16.01 -22.28
C ASP A 16 2.92 -17.27 -23.14
N GLY A 17 2.02 -18.26 -23.05
CA GLY A 17 2.03 -19.49 -23.83
C GLY A 17 2.95 -20.58 -23.30
N ILE A 18 3.56 -20.39 -22.13
CA ILE A 18 4.50 -21.35 -21.51
C ILE A 18 3.76 -22.18 -20.47
N ARG A 19 3.77 -23.50 -20.66
CA ARG A 19 3.17 -24.49 -19.74
C ARG A 19 4.24 -25.31 -19.03
N GLU A 20 3.83 -25.91 -17.92
CA GLU A 20 4.66 -26.86 -17.21
C GLU A 20 4.98 -28.07 -18.11
N GLY A 21 6.27 -28.33 -18.31
CA GLY A 21 6.76 -29.40 -19.20
C GLY A 21 7.14 -28.94 -20.61
N ASP A 22 6.92 -27.67 -20.98
CA ASP A 22 7.38 -27.15 -22.28
C ASP A 22 8.90 -27.09 -22.35
N THR A 23 9.46 -27.48 -23.50
CA THR A 23 10.91 -27.37 -23.76
C THR A 23 11.20 -26.01 -24.41
N VAL A 24 11.48 -25.01 -23.56
CA VAL A 24 11.74 -23.62 -23.97
C VAL A 24 13.22 -23.29 -23.74
N PRO A 25 13.87 -22.49 -24.61
CA PRO A 25 15.23 -22.02 -24.35
C PRO A 25 15.32 -21.32 -22.98
N ILE A 26 16.38 -21.60 -22.22
CA ILE A 26 16.51 -21.12 -20.83
C ILE A 26 16.41 -19.60 -20.70
N ARG A 27 16.89 -18.86 -21.70
CA ARG A 27 16.83 -17.39 -21.73
C ARG A 27 15.40 -16.88 -21.86
N ASP A 28 14.60 -17.54 -22.70
CA ASP A 28 13.21 -17.15 -22.95
C ASP A 28 12.34 -17.51 -21.74
N LEU A 29 12.62 -18.65 -21.10
CA LEU A 29 12.01 -19.04 -19.82
C LEU A 29 12.35 -18.03 -18.70
N GLN A 30 13.61 -17.62 -18.58
CA GLN A 30 14.02 -16.60 -17.60
C GLN A 30 13.30 -15.27 -17.82
N HIS A 31 13.23 -14.81 -19.06
CA HIS A 31 12.52 -13.58 -19.40
C HIS A 31 11.03 -13.66 -19.06
N ALA A 32 10.36 -14.77 -19.38
CA ALA A 32 8.95 -14.98 -19.03
C ALA A 32 8.73 -15.05 -17.52
N LEU A 33 9.64 -15.69 -16.78
CA LEU A 33 9.60 -15.72 -15.31
C LEU A 33 9.74 -14.31 -14.71
N ASP A 34 10.67 -13.50 -15.24
CA ASP A 34 10.86 -12.12 -14.79
C ASP A 34 9.61 -11.26 -15.06
N GLN A 35 9.00 -11.42 -16.25
CA GLN A 35 7.75 -10.72 -16.59
C GLN A 35 6.57 -11.17 -15.73
N ALA A 36 6.40 -12.48 -15.54
CA ALA A 36 5.34 -13.03 -14.70
C ALA A 36 5.52 -12.60 -13.23
N ALA A 37 6.75 -12.60 -12.70
CA ALA A 37 7.05 -12.10 -11.37
C ALA A 37 6.74 -10.60 -11.24
N GLU A 38 7.05 -9.78 -12.25
CA GLU A 38 6.71 -8.35 -12.24
C GLU A 38 5.20 -8.13 -12.22
N ARG A 39 4.45 -8.85 -13.06
CA ARG A 39 2.99 -8.79 -13.12
C ARG A 39 2.35 -9.22 -11.80
N TYR A 40 2.85 -10.30 -11.21
CA TYR A 40 2.42 -10.77 -9.91
C TYR A 40 2.66 -9.73 -8.81
N ASN A 41 3.87 -9.15 -8.76
CA ASN A 41 4.20 -8.10 -7.80
C ASN A 41 3.30 -6.87 -7.97
N LEU A 42 3.06 -6.42 -9.20
CA LEU A 42 2.14 -5.31 -9.48
C LEU A 42 0.72 -5.59 -8.98
N ALA A 43 0.23 -6.81 -9.17
CA ALA A 43 -1.09 -7.23 -8.69
C ALA A 43 -1.18 -7.19 -7.16
N LEU A 44 -0.13 -7.60 -6.44
CA LEU A 44 -0.08 -7.53 -4.98
C LEU A 44 -0.17 -6.11 -4.43
N PHE A 45 0.48 -5.13 -5.09
CA PHE A 45 0.41 -3.72 -4.70
C PHE A 45 -0.78 -2.97 -5.28
N SER A 46 -1.58 -3.59 -6.16
CA SER A 46 -2.76 -2.97 -6.77
C SER A 46 -4.01 -3.83 -6.52
N PRO A 47 -4.38 -4.09 -5.25
CA PRO A 47 -5.50 -4.94 -4.94
C PRO A 47 -6.80 -4.35 -5.47
N VAL A 48 -7.70 -5.21 -5.92
CA VAL A 48 -9.04 -4.88 -6.42
C VAL A 48 -10.09 -5.72 -5.70
N GLY A 49 -11.36 -5.32 -5.80
CA GLY A 49 -12.48 -6.11 -5.27
C GLY A 49 -12.35 -6.41 -3.76
N PRO A 50 -12.57 -7.67 -3.32
CA PRO A 50 -12.52 -8.04 -1.90
C PRO A 50 -11.19 -7.72 -1.20
N ALA A 51 -10.05 -7.96 -1.86
CA ALA A 51 -8.73 -7.68 -1.28
C ALA A 51 -8.53 -6.19 -0.99
N ARG A 52 -9.03 -5.30 -1.89
CA ARG A 52 -9.00 -3.85 -1.67
C ARG A 52 -9.89 -3.46 -0.49
N ALA A 53 -11.08 -4.06 -0.38
CA ALA A 53 -11.99 -3.79 0.73
C ALA A 53 -11.40 -4.25 2.08
N ALA A 54 -10.72 -5.41 2.11
CA ALA A 54 -10.02 -5.89 3.29
C ALA A 54 -8.86 -4.95 3.68
N ALA A 55 -8.06 -4.51 2.70
CA ALA A 55 -6.98 -3.55 2.93
C ALA A 55 -7.51 -2.21 3.50
N LEU A 56 -8.57 -1.65 2.91
CA LEU A 56 -9.22 -0.43 3.40
C LEU A 56 -9.75 -0.59 4.83
N THR A 57 -10.34 -1.75 5.16
CA THR A 57 -10.83 -2.04 6.51
C THR A 57 -9.70 -2.04 7.54
N VAL A 58 -8.54 -2.63 7.21
CA VAL A 58 -7.36 -2.59 8.08
C VAL A 58 -6.87 -1.16 8.25
N ILE A 59 -6.73 -0.43 7.14
CA ILE A 59 -6.25 0.96 7.13
C ILE A 59 -7.17 1.86 7.97
N GLU A 60 -8.49 1.78 7.80
CA GLU A 60 -9.47 2.55 8.57
C GLU A 60 -9.29 2.34 10.08
N ARG A 61 -9.13 1.09 10.51
CA ARG A 61 -8.94 0.75 11.94
C ARG A 61 -7.64 1.31 12.49
N VAL A 62 -6.54 1.22 11.73
CA VAL A 62 -5.23 1.74 12.15
C VAL A 62 -5.26 3.27 12.20
N VAL A 63 -5.77 3.92 11.16
CA VAL A 63 -5.91 5.39 11.11
C VAL A 63 -6.77 5.89 12.26
N THR A 64 -7.88 5.20 12.56
CA THR A 64 -8.73 5.53 13.70
C THR A 64 -7.96 5.42 15.01
N ALA A 65 -7.23 4.32 15.24
CA ALA A 65 -6.42 4.12 16.44
C ALA A 65 -5.34 5.21 16.61
N ILE A 66 -4.68 5.63 15.51
CA ILE A 66 -3.71 6.72 15.53
C ILE A 66 -4.38 8.03 15.98
N HIS A 67 -5.53 8.38 15.39
CA HIS A 67 -6.24 9.62 15.73
C HIS A 67 -6.83 9.62 17.15
N THR A 68 -7.15 8.45 17.72
CA THR A 68 -7.57 8.34 19.13
C THR A 68 -6.39 8.26 20.10
N GLY A 69 -5.14 8.31 19.62
CA GLY A 69 -3.93 8.22 20.44
C GLY A 69 -3.59 6.80 20.92
N ASP A 70 -4.29 5.77 20.45
CA ASP A 70 -4.03 4.37 20.79
C ASP A 70 -2.95 3.78 19.87
N THR A 71 -1.72 4.23 20.07
CA THR A 71 -0.56 3.86 19.26
C THR A 71 -0.19 2.38 19.40
N THR A 72 -0.47 1.79 20.58
CA THR A 72 -0.25 0.37 20.84
C THR A 72 -1.21 -0.48 20.01
N ARG A 73 -2.50 -0.09 19.96
CA ARG A 73 -3.47 -0.77 19.10
C ARG A 73 -3.15 -0.62 17.63
N ALA A 74 -2.71 0.56 17.20
CA ALA A 74 -2.29 0.80 15.81
C ALA A 74 -1.14 -0.14 15.41
N ALA A 75 -0.12 -0.29 16.26
CA ALA A 75 0.99 -1.21 16.01
C ALA A 75 0.52 -2.66 15.93
N GLN A 76 -0.28 -3.13 16.89
CA GLN A 76 -0.81 -4.50 16.89
C GLN A 76 -1.63 -4.83 15.64
N LEU A 77 -2.40 -3.87 15.12
CA LEU A 77 -3.18 -4.05 13.90
C LEU A 77 -2.28 -4.17 12.66
N LEU A 78 -1.17 -3.43 12.62
CA LEU A 78 -0.19 -3.50 11.52
C LEU A 78 0.65 -4.78 11.61
N ASP A 79 1.07 -5.19 12.80
CA ASP A 79 1.82 -6.44 13.04
C ASP A 79 1.00 -7.69 12.70
N ALA A 80 -0.33 -7.60 12.77
CA ALA A 80 -1.23 -8.69 12.40
C ALA A 80 -1.42 -8.85 10.89
N VAL A 81 -0.92 -7.92 10.06
CA VAL A 81 -1.05 -8.00 8.60
C VAL A 81 -0.02 -8.99 8.05
N GLU A 82 -0.49 -10.02 7.36
CA GLU A 82 0.41 -11.03 6.78
C GLU A 82 1.22 -10.47 5.59
N PRO A 83 2.52 -10.80 5.46
CA PRO A 83 3.34 -10.37 4.33
C PRO A 83 2.79 -10.82 2.97
N ALA A 84 2.30 -12.05 2.90
CA ALA A 84 1.65 -12.63 1.74
C ALA A 84 0.24 -13.08 2.17
N PRO A 85 -0.78 -12.85 1.34
CA PRO A 85 -2.15 -13.22 1.68
C PRO A 85 -2.29 -14.75 1.68
N SER A 86 -2.91 -15.30 2.72
CA SER A 86 -3.29 -16.71 2.78
C SER A 86 -4.49 -17.02 1.87
N ASP A 87 -5.45 -16.08 1.74
CA ASP A 87 -6.53 -16.09 0.75
C ASP A 87 -6.42 -14.85 -0.17
N PRO A 88 -6.66 -14.97 -1.50
CA PRO A 88 -6.71 -13.82 -2.41
C PRO A 88 -7.63 -12.66 -1.99
N ALA A 89 -8.61 -12.88 -1.11
CA ALA A 89 -9.49 -11.85 -0.57
C ALA A 89 -8.94 -11.15 0.70
N ASP A 90 -7.86 -11.65 1.29
CA ASP A 90 -7.30 -11.13 2.54
C ASP A 90 -6.48 -9.85 2.34
N ALA A 91 -6.40 -9.06 3.41
CA ALA A 91 -5.47 -7.96 3.49
C ALA A 91 -4.03 -8.49 3.62
N SER A 92 -3.10 -7.89 2.87
CA SER A 92 -1.67 -8.21 2.95
C SER A 92 -0.83 -6.95 3.10
N VAL A 93 0.44 -7.11 3.50
CA VAL A 93 1.40 -6.00 3.60
C VAL A 93 1.47 -5.23 2.27
N ALA A 94 1.58 -5.95 1.15
CA ALA A 94 1.63 -5.34 -0.18
C ALA A 94 0.31 -4.65 -0.55
N GLY A 95 -0.83 -5.29 -0.30
CA GLY A 95 -2.15 -4.74 -0.60
C GLY A 95 -2.46 -3.47 0.20
N CYS A 96 -2.20 -3.48 1.51
CA CYS A 96 -2.36 -2.32 2.38
C CYS A 96 -1.41 -1.18 1.98
N THR A 97 -0.13 -1.49 1.73
CA THR A 97 0.86 -0.49 1.30
C THR A 97 0.46 0.16 -0.01
N GLY A 98 0.09 -0.65 -1.00
CA GLY A 98 -0.34 -0.21 -2.31
C GLY A 98 -1.60 0.65 -2.28
N THR A 99 -2.60 0.21 -1.51
CA THR A 99 -3.85 0.95 -1.31
C THR A 99 -3.61 2.31 -0.65
N ALA A 100 -2.86 2.34 0.47
CA ALA A 100 -2.54 3.59 1.15
C ALA A 100 -1.74 4.56 0.26
N THR A 101 -0.78 4.02 -0.50
CA THR A 101 0.04 4.83 -1.42
C THR A 101 -0.77 5.39 -2.59
N GLY A 102 -1.68 4.59 -3.17
CA GLY A 102 -2.58 5.05 -4.23
C GLY A 102 -3.50 6.18 -3.77
N LEU A 103 -4.04 6.10 -2.54
CA LEU A 103 -4.84 7.16 -1.95
C LEU A 103 -4.02 8.45 -1.74
N LEU A 104 -2.80 8.32 -1.21
CA LEU A 104 -1.89 9.46 -1.04
C LEU A 104 -1.59 10.15 -2.37
N GLU A 105 -1.34 9.41 -3.44
CA GLU A 105 -1.12 9.98 -4.78
C GLU A 105 -2.36 10.67 -5.34
N ALA A 106 -3.54 10.06 -5.16
CA ALA A 106 -4.79 10.65 -5.62
C ALA A 106 -5.05 11.99 -4.91
N TRP A 107 -4.92 12.03 -3.59
CA TRP A 107 -5.21 13.21 -2.78
C TRP A 107 -4.14 14.29 -2.87
N LEU A 108 -2.86 13.93 -2.75
CA LEU A 108 -1.76 14.90 -2.72
C LEU A 108 -1.30 15.32 -4.13
N GLY A 109 -1.59 14.50 -5.14
CA GLY A 109 -1.41 14.84 -6.55
C GLY A 109 -2.52 15.71 -7.12
N GLY A 110 -3.64 15.88 -6.41
CA GLY A 110 -4.80 16.68 -6.87
C GLY A 110 -5.66 15.97 -7.92
N HIS A 111 -5.63 14.63 -7.96
CA HIS A 111 -6.44 13.83 -8.88
C HIS A 111 -7.82 13.50 -8.29
N ASP A 112 -7.97 13.58 -6.97
CA ASP A 112 -9.25 13.39 -6.28
C ASP A 112 -9.94 14.74 -6.02
N PRO A 113 -11.11 15.02 -6.64
CA PRO A 113 -11.84 16.26 -6.43
C PRO A 113 -12.44 16.39 -5.03
N ALA A 114 -12.54 15.30 -4.25
CA ALA A 114 -13.00 15.36 -2.86
C ALA A 114 -11.94 15.98 -1.94
N ALA A 115 -10.65 15.91 -2.30
CA ALA A 115 -9.55 16.42 -1.48
C ALA A 115 -9.56 17.96 -1.41
N PRO A 116 -9.42 18.56 -0.21
CA PRO A 116 -9.49 20.01 -0.06
C PRO A 116 -8.28 20.69 -0.73
N PRO A 117 -8.47 21.89 -1.30
CA PRO A 117 -7.39 22.63 -1.94
C PRO A 117 -6.30 22.95 -0.92
N GLY A 118 -5.04 22.72 -1.31
CA GLY A 118 -3.89 23.00 -0.45
C GLY A 118 -3.55 21.91 0.57
N LEU A 119 -4.26 20.78 0.59
CA LEU A 119 -4.03 19.64 1.49
C LEU A 119 -2.54 19.30 1.65
N LYS A 120 -1.83 19.12 0.53
CA LYS A 120 -0.39 18.82 0.49
C LYS A 120 0.49 19.77 1.31
N LYS A 121 0.13 21.05 1.40
CA LYS A 121 0.91 22.06 2.16
C LYS A 121 0.72 21.91 3.67
N CYS A 122 -0.40 21.33 4.09
CA CYS A 122 -0.82 21.21 5.49
C CYS A 122 -0.42 19.88 6.12
N VAL A 123 -0.18 18.82 5.34
CA VAL A 123 0.22 17.51 5.88
C VAL A 123 1.54 17.62 6.64
N ARG A 124 1.52 17.22 7.92
CA ARG A 124 2.70 17.07 8.78
C ARG A 124 2.56 15.75 9.52
N LEU A 125 3.66 14.98 9.59
CA LEU A 125 3.69 13.82 10.46
C LEU A 125 3.59 14.28 11.91
N SER A 126 2.81 13.55 12.71
CA SER A 126 2.69 13.78 14.14
C SER A 126 4.06 13.66 14.80
N SER A 127 4.35 14.53 15.77
CA SER A 127 5.58 14.41 16.56
C SER A 127 5.60 13.09 17.33
N GLY A 128 6.68 12.33 17.22
CA GLY A 128 6.88 11.05 17.90
C GLY A 128 7.82 10.13 17.12
N HIS A 129 8.46 9.17 17.80
CA HIS A 129 9.31 8.17 17.15
C HIS A 129 8.45 6.98 16.68
N TRP A 130 7.95 7.09 15.46
CA TRP A 130 7.13 6.04 14.86
C TRP A 130 7.98 5.07 14.06
N THR A 131 7.69 3.77 14.16
CA THR A 131 8.18 2.80 13.18
C THR A 131 7.72 3.23 11.80
N GLY A 132 8.65 3.29 10.82
CA GLY A 132 8.34 3.72 9.45
C GLY A 132 8.26 5.23 9.22
N GLU A 133 8.63 6.09 10.18
CA GLU A 133 8.61 7.56 10.04
C GLU A 133 9.40 8.05 8.81
N GLN A 134 10.59 7.51 8.57
CA GLN A 134 11.38 7.85 7.38
C GLN A 134 10.67 7.42 6.09
N ALA A 135 10.06 6.24 6.08
CA ALA A 135 9.28 5.76 4.93
C ALA A 135 8.05 6.65 4.69
N ALA A 136 7.36 7.09 5.75
CA ALA A 136 6.25 8.04 5.64
C ALA A 136 6.70 9.37 5.02
N THR A 137 7.83 9.90 5.46
CA THR A 137 8.43 11.14 4.93
C THR A 137 8.75 11.02 3.44
N ASP A 138 9.43 9.92 3.05
CA ASP A 138 9.77 9.65 1.65
C ASP A 138 8.50 9.50 0.79
N LEU A 139 7.49 8.77 1.28
CA LEU A 139 6.22 8.57 0.58
C LEU A 139 5.41 9.86 0.41
N LEU A 140 5.32 10.73 1.42
CA LEU A 140 4.66 12.03 1.30
C LEU A 140 5.32 12.91 0.23
N ALA A 141 6.66 12.91 0.17
CA ALA A 141 7.42 13.66 -0.82
C ALA A 141 7.19 13.13 -2.26
N LEU A 142 7.05 11.81 -2.40
CA LEU A 142 6.81 11.14 -3.69
C LEU A 142 5.35 11.23 -4.14
N ALA A 143 4.39 11.12 -3.23
CA ALA A 143 2.96 11.11 -3.53
C ALA A 143 2.49 12.43 -4.12
N GLY A 144 3.00 13.55 -3.60
CA GLY A 144 2.74 14.87 -4.16
C GLY A 144 3.35 15.11 -5.55
N LYS A 145 4.06 14.12 -6.13
CA LYS A 145 4.60 14.13 -7.50
C LYS A 145 3.99 13.00 -8.36
N ALA A 146 2.99 12.26 -7.84
CA ALA A 146 2.43 11.06 -8.47
C ALA A 146 3.50 10.00 -8.83
N ARG A 147 4.43 9.76 -7.90
CA ARG A 147 5.56 8.82 -8.10
C ARG A 147 5.74 7.80 -6.97
N ALA A 148 4.95 7.87 -5.91
CA ALA A 148 5.05 6.97 -4.77
C ALA A 148 4.80 5.51 -5.17
N HIS A 149 3.75 5.20 -5.94
CA HIS A 149 3.45 3.83 -6.36
C HIS A 149 4.57 3.26 -7.24
N ALA A 150 5.01 4.04 -8.25
CA ALA A 150 6.13 3.69 -9.11
C ALA A 150 7.46 3.53 -8.36
N SER A 151 7.60 4.13 -7.18
CA SER A 151 8.81 4.07 -6.36
C SER A 151 8.73 3.03 -5.23
N LEU A 152 7.60 2.32 -5.05
CA LEU A 152 7.41 1.40 -3.93
C LEU A 152 8.52 0.34 -3.83
N ARG A 153 8.96 -0.23 -4.95
CA ARG A 153 10.06 -1.20 -4.98
C ARG A 153 11.36 -0.63 -4.41
N MET A 154 11.68 0.63 -4.76
CA MET A 154 12.86 1.32 -4.26
C MET A 154 12.76 1.59 -2.75
N VAL A 155 11.59 2.04 -2.29
CA VAL A 155 11.36 2.34 -0.87
C VAL A 155 11.40 1.05 -0.04
N VAL A 156 10.78 -0.03 -0.53
CA VAL A 156 10.82 -1.37 0.10
C VAL A 156 12.24 -1.91 0.15
N ALA A 157 13.03 -1.78 -0.92
CA ALA A 157 14.42 -2.22 -0.94
C ALA A 157 15.30 -1.45 0.07
N ARG A 158 14.99 -0.17 0.31
CA ARG A 158 15.75 0.70 1.22
C ARG A 158 15.35 0.55 2.69
N GLN A 159 14.06 0.37 2.98
CA GLN A 159 13.50 0.45 4.33
C GLN A 159 12.98 -0.89 4.87
N GLY A 160 12.74 -1.87 3.99
CA GLY A 160 12.07 -3.13 4.30
C GLY A 160 10.54 -3.02 4.29
N GLY A 161 9.86 -4.06 3.77
CA GLY A 161 8.42 -4.03 3.49
C GLY A 161 7.53 -3.64 4.67
N LEU A 162 7.84 -4.12 5.88
CA LEU A 162 7.10 -3.77 7.10
C LEU A 162 7.20 -2.26 7.42
N HIS A 163 8.39 -1.66 7.29
CA HIS A 163 8.54 -0.22 7.54
C HIS A 163 7.78 0.62 6.50
N VAL A 164 7.64 0.13 5.27
CA VAL A 164 6.86 0.80 4.23
C VAL A 164 5.37 0.71 4.51
N LEU A 165 4.87 -0.43 4.99
CA LEU A 165 3.49 -0.55 5.47
C LEU A 165 3.22 0.48 6.56
N TYR A 166 4.02 0.48 7.64
CA TYR A 166 3.88 1.45 8.73
C TYR A 166 3.95 2.89 8.22
N GLY A 167 4.94 3.20 7.38
CA GLY A 167 5.12 4.54 6.85
C GLY A 167 3.97 5.00 5.95
N SER A 168 3.43 4.12 5.11
CA SER A 168 2.31 4.44 4.22
C SER A 168 1.03 4.75 4.99
N VAL A 169 0.73 3.98 6.05
CA VAL A 169 -0.45 4.21 6.89
C VAL A 169 -0.27 5.43 7.80
N LEU A 170 0.94 5.68 8.32
CA LEU A 170 1.25 6.88 9.09
C LEU A 170 1.11 8.15 8.24
N ALA A 171 1.63 8.13 7.01
CA ALA A 171 1.47 9.23 6.04
C ALA A 171 -0.01 9.47 5.72
N LEU A 172 -0.80 8.41 5.59
CA LEU A 172 -2.24 8.49 5.36
C LEU A 172 -2.98 9.09 6.55
N ALA A 173 -2.66 8.65 7.78
CA ALA A 173 -3.22 9.22 9.00
C ALA A 173 -2.92 10.73 9.11
N ALA A 174 -1.66 11.13 8.88
CA ALA A 174 -1.28 12.54 8.85
C ALA A 174 -2.04 13.35 7.77
N THR A 175 -2.28 12.74 6.61
CA THR A 175 -3.04 13.37 5.52
C THR A 175 -4.51 13.55 5.89
N ILE A 176 -5.11 12.56 6.53
CA ILE A 176 -6.50 12.62 7.01
C ILE A 176 -6.65 13.66 8.14
N GLY A 177 -5.68 13.73 9.06
CA GLY A 177 -5.65 14.77 10.09
C GLY A 177 -5.61 16.18 9.49
N ALA A 178 -4.72 16.42 8.52
CA ALA A 178 -4.64 17.70 7.84
C ALA A 178 -5.92 18.03 7.04
N TRP A 179 -6.58 17.02 6.46
CA TRP A 179 -7.87 17.19 5.79
C TRP A 179 -8.96 17.59 6.77
N ALA A 180 -9.05 16.90 7.91
CA ALA A 180 -9.98 17.18 9.00
C ALA A 180 -9.82 18.63 9.48
N ASP A 181 -8.58 19.06 9.74
CA ASP A 181 -8.27 20.43 10.18
C ASP A 181 -8.67 21.49 9.13
N LEU A 182 -8.39 21.25 7.85
CA LEU A 182 -8.73 22.17 6.76
C LEU A 182 -10.24 22.34 6.55
N THR A 183 -11.02 21.30 6.86
CA THR A 183 -12.47 21.26 6.61
C THR A 183 -13.30 21.48 7.87
N GLY A 184 -12.67 21.53 9.05
CA GLY A 184 -13.37 21.59 10.33
C GLY A 184 -14.21 20.34 10.63
N THR A 185 -13.86 19.20 10.03
CA THR A 185 -14.57 17.92 10.22
C THR A 185 -13.78 17.01 11.16
N ALA A 186 -14.45 16.05 11.81
CA ALA A 186 -13.73 15.09 12.64
C ALA A 186 -12.92 14.11 11.76
N ALA A 187 -11.70 13.77 12.17
CA ALA A 187 -10.85 12.83 11.44
C ALA A 187 -11.53 11.46 11.20
N ALA A 188 -12.38 11.01 12.13
CA ALA A 188 -13.18 9.79 11.96
C ALA A 188 -14.19 9.89 10.81
N ASP A 189 -14.77 11.07 10.60
CA ASP A 189 -15.73 11.30 9.51
C ASP A 189 -15.02 11.41 8.16
N VAL A 190 -13.87 12.08 8.11
CA VAL A 190 -13.00 12.07 6.91
C VAL A 190 -12.57 10.66 6.58
N THR A 191 -12.13 9.88 7.57
CA THR A 191 -11.72 8.48 7.37
C THR A 191 -12.84 7.66 6.72
N ARG A 192 -14.07 7.74 7.26
CA ARG A 192 -15.23 6.98 6.76
C ARG A 192 -15.70 7.42 5.36
N THR A 193 -15.50 8.69 5.02
CA THR A 193 -15.95 9.24 3.74
C THR A 193 -14.90 9.11 2.63
N ALA A 194 -13.63 9.29 2.97
CA ALA A 194 -12.51 9.28 2.02
C ALA A 194 -11.94 7.87 1.76
N LEU A 195 -12.01 6.93 2.72
CA LEU A 195 -11.55 5.55 2.52
C LEU A 195 -12.66 4.68 1.90
N ARG A 196 -12.87 4.81 0.59
CA ARG A 196 -13.84 4.01 -0.20
C ARG A 196 -13.20 3.35 -1.42
#